data_AF-A0A167N592-F1
#
_entry.id   AF-A0A167N592-F1
#
_cell.length_a   1.000
_cell.length_b   1.000
_cell.length_c   1.000
_cell.angle_alpha   90.00
_cell.angle_beta   90.00
_cell.angle_gamma   90.00
#
_symmetry.space_group_name_H-M   'P 1'
#
loop_
_entity.id
_entity.type
_entity.pdbx_description
1 polymer ?
#
loop_
_entity_poly.entity_id
_entity_poly.type
_entity_poly.pdbx_seq_one_letter_code
_entity_poly.pdbx_strand_id
1 'polypeptide(L)'
;MAERNEFKRLVKDLLESSKGPKHADTVGLLQKLRNCAVNEELLKETKAGLAVGKLRSHANPGVADAAKEVVRKWKSEVEGQKRAGAASPGKRVVPAKPTVQTSLPSASAAAAASASKSPILASAVPQTPQSPGTLRTHKTDGVKFDESGEKTRDTCIGMLYDALACDSTAPSEQILGCARKIEEQVLILANGNSGNPYRSKIRSLYLNLKEKTNPALREAVVSGDLSAHKLCTMSVQDMASEERKAEAARIEETNLFKAKGAEEAGAETDAFKCFRCGQRKTRYTQAQTRSADEPMTTFVTCVNCGNRWKFS
;
A
#
# COMPACT_ATOMS: atom_id res chain seq x y z
N MET A 1 -43.15 -4.54 0.74
CA MET A 1 -42.77 -5.79 1.44
C MET A 1 -42.73 -6.99 0.50
N ALA A 2 -43.74 -7.20 -0.37
CA ALA A 2 -43.77 -8.30 -1.33
C ALA A 2 -42.56 -8.30 -2.31
N GLU A 3 -42.24 -7.17 -2.94
CA GLU A 3 -41.12 -7.03 -3.88
C GLU A 3 -39.74 -7.28 -3.24
N ARG A 4 -39.57 -6.89 -1.97
CA ARG A 4 -38.36 -7.14 -1.17
C ARG A 4 -38.16 -8.64 -0.91
N ASN A 5 -39.24 -9.37 -0.63
CA ASN A 5 -39.19 -10.81 -0.39
C ASN A 5 -38.99 -11.60 -1.69
N GLU A 6 -39.59 -11.14 -2.79
CA GLU A 6 -39.36 -11.70 -4.12
C GLU A 6 -37.90 -11.51 -4.58
N PHE A 7 -37.33 -10.32 -4.37
CA PHE A 7 -35.92 -10.07 -4.65
C PHE A 7 -34.98 -10.99 -3.84
N LYS A 8 -35.25 -11.17 -2.55
CA LYS A 8 -34.49 -12.10 -1.69
C LYS A 8 -34.54 -13.54 -2.20
N ARG A 9 -35.71 -13.98 -2.66
CA ARG A 9 -35.91 -15.31 -3.24
C ARG A 9 -35.13 -15.47 -4.55
N LEU A 10 -35.23 -14.49 -5.46
CA LEU A 10 -34.50 -14.50 -6.74
C LEU A 10 -32.97 -14.51 -6.57
N VAL A 11 -32.44 -13.79 -5.57
CA VAL A 11 -31.00 -13.81 -5.25
C VAL A 11 -30.56 -15.17 -4.70
N LYS A 12 -31.41 -15.82 -3.89
CA LYS A 12 -31.13 -17.17 -3.37
C LYS A 12 -31.16 -18.21 -4.48
N ASP A 13 -32.17 -18.17 -5.34
CA ASP A 13 -32.32 -19.05 -6.49
C ASP A 13 -31.16 -18.85 -7.50
N LEU A 14 -30.70 -17.60 -7.69
CA LEU A 14 -29.52 -17.30 -8.52
C LEU A 14 -28.24 -17.89 -7.92
N LEU A 15 -28.06 -17.82 -6.60
CA LEU A 15 -26.87 -18.36 -5.92
C LEU A 15 -26.84 -19.89 -5.97
N GLU A 16 -27.99 -20.53 -5.90
CA GLU A 16 -28.14 -21.99 -6.00
C GLU A 16 -27.96 -22.47 -7.44
N SER A 17 -28.57 -21.77 -8.41
CA SER A 17 -28.39 -22.04 -9.84
C SER A 17 -26.96 -21.78 -10.32
N SER A 18 -26.26 -20.78 -9.75
CA SER A 18 -24.84 -20.51 -10.04
C SER A 18 -23.89 -21.61 -9.57
N LYS A 19 -24.31 -22.50 -8.65
CA LYS A 19 -23.51 -23.65 -8.21
C LYS A 19 -23.76 -24.90 -9.04
N GLY A 20 -24.83 -24.92 -9.85
CA GLY A 20 -25.18 -26.04 -10.72
C GLY A 20 -24.73 -25.84 -12.17
N PRO A 21 -24.76 -26.90 -13.01
CA PRO A 21 -24.34 -26.86 -14.42
C PRO A 21 -25.39 -26.27 -15.39
N LYS A 22 -26.56 -25.80 -14.89
CA LYS A 22 -27.65 -25.31 -15.74
C LYS A 22 -27.51 -23.81 -16.00
N HIS A 23 -27.02 -23.46 -17.19
CA HIS A 23 -26.73 -22.07 -17.57
C HIS A 23 -27.95 -21.30 -18.10
N ALA A 24 -28.96 -21.96 -18.67
CA ALA A 24 -30.14 -21.29 -19.24
C ALA A 24 -31.00 -20.59 -18.17
N ASP A 25 -31.18 -21.23 -17.01
CA ASP A 25 -31.99 -20.69 -15.91
C ASP A 25 -31.32 -19.46 -15.26
N THR A 26 -29.97 -19.43 -15.20
CA THR A 26 -29.22 -18.30 -14.63
C THR A 26 -29.41 -17.00 -15.41
N VAL A 27 -29.50 -17.06 -16.75
CA VAL A 27 -29.75 -15.89 -17.58
C VAL A 27 -31.17 -15.36 -17.37
N GLY A 28 -32.16 -16.26 -17.26
CA GLY A 28 -33.55 -15.89 -16.95
C GLY A 28 -33.70 -15.25 -15.56
N LEU A 29 -32.97 -15.76 -14.56
CA LEU A 29 -32.94 -15.19 -13.21
C LEU A 29 -32.27 -13.80 -13.20
N LEU A 30 -31.18 -13.61 -13.96
CA LEU A 30 -30.53 -12.31 -14.11
C LEU A 30 -31.44 -11.28 -14.81
N GLN A 31 -32.22 -11.70 -15.81
CA GLN A 31 -33.20 -10.83 -16.46
C GLN A 31 -34.38 -10.46 -15.54
N LYS A 32 -34.86 -11.37 -14.71
CA LYS A 32 -35.86 -11.06 -13.68
C LYS A 32 -35.32 -10.09 -12.62
N LEU A 33 -34.07 -10.30 -12.17
CA LEU A 33 -33.37 -9.39 -11.26
C LEU A 33 -33.07 -8.01 -11.86
N ARG A 34 -32.96 -7.90 -13.19
CA ARG A 34 -32.85 -6.61 -13.91
C ARG A 34 -34.13 -5.77 -13.81
N ASN A 35 -35.29 -6.43 -13.71
CA ASN A 35 -36.59 -5.77 -13.76
C ASN A 35 -37.08 -5.32 -12.37
N CYS A 36 -36.49 -5.81 -11.28
CA CYS A 36 -36.77 -5.32 -9.93
C CYS A 36 -36.03 -4.01 -9.64
N ALA A 37 -36.74 -3.03 -9.05
CA ALA A 37 -36.13 -1.81 -8.52
C ALA A 37 -35.30 -2.13 -7.26
N VAL A 38 -34.08 -1.63 -7.19
CA VAL A 38 -33.10 -1.98 -6.15
C VAL A 38 -32.70 -0.77 -5.33
N ASN A 39 -32.77 -0.91 -4.00
CA ASN A 39 -32.31 0.09 -3.05
C ASN A 39 -30.96 -0.29 -2.46
N GLU A 40 -30.14 0.70 -2.06
CA GLU A 40 -28.81 0.48 -1.45
C GLU A 40 -28.89 -0.45 -0.22
N GLU A 41 -29.91 -0.27 0.60
CA GLU A 41 -30.16 -1.09 1.80
C GLU A 41 -30.46 -2.55 1.45
N LEU A 42 -31.24 -2.78 0.38
CA LEU A 42 -31.59 -4.11 -0.13
C LEU A 42 -30.36 -4.85 -0.66
N LEU A 43 -29.45 -4.12 -1.33
CA LEU A 43 -28.24 -4.68 -1.93
C LEU A 43 -27.19 -5.05 -0.85
N LYS A 44 -27.13 -4.29 0.24
CA LYS A 44 -26.29 -4.59 1.42
C LYS A 44 -26.83 -5.80 2.20
N GLU A 45 -28.14 -5.85 2.44
CA GLU A 45 -28.77 -6.94 3.22
C GLU A 45 -28.67 -8.29 2.49
N THR A 46 -28.87 -8.30 1.17
CA THR A 46 -28.89 -9.55 0.37
C THR A 46 -27.54 -10.01 -0.13
N LYS A 47 -26.50 -9.17 0.00
CA LYS A 47 -25.17 -9.39 -0.61
C LYS A 47 -25.24 -9.72 -2.11
N ALA A 48 -26.31 -9.31 -2.81
CA ALA A 48 -26.54 -9.61 -4.22
C ALA A 48 -25.45 -9.02 -5.13
N GLY A 49 -24.86 -7.88 -4.73
CA GLY A 49 -23.76 -7.25 -5.45
C GLY A 49 -22.49 -8.13 -5.54
N LEU A 50 -22.22 -8.97 -4.53
CA LEU A 50 -21.10 -9.92 -4.57
C LEU A 50 -21.41 -11.12 -5.45
N ALA A 51 -22.65 -11.64 -5.39
CA ALA A 51 -23.08 -12.78 -6.19
C ALA A 51 -23.07 -12.44 -7.69
N VAL A 52 -23.74 -11.36 -8.09
CA VAL A 52 -23.74 -10.85 -9.48
C VAL A 52 -22.35 -10.35 -9.88
N GLY A 53 -21.59 -9.83 -8.92
CA GLY A 53 -20.18 -9.47 -9.09
C GLY A 53 -19.33 -10.64 -9.55
N LYS A 54 -19.50 -11.83 -8.95
CA LYS A 54 -18.83 -13.06 -9.37
C LYS A 54 -19.32 -13.54 -10.75
N LEU A 55 -20.59 -13.25 -11.08
CA LEU A 55 -21.18 -13.68 -12.34
C LEU A 55 -20.64 -12.99 -13.60
N ARG A 56 -19.97 -11.84 -13.45
CA ARG A 56 -19.34 -11.10 -14.57
C ARG A 56 -18.17 -11.81 -15.24
N SER A 57 -17.60 -12.82 -14.57
CA SER A 57 -16.40 -13.53 -14.98
C SER A 57 -16.66 -15.03 -15.24
N HIS A 58 -17.92 -15.44 -15.39
CA HIS A 58 -18.25 -16.82 -15.73
C HIS A 58 -17.85 -17.19 -17.16
N ALA A 59 -17.67 -18.49 -17.38
CA ALA A 59 -17.23 -19.09 -18.63
C ALA A 59 -18.15 -18.81 -19.84
N ASN A 60 -19.42 -18.46 -19.63
CA ASN A 60 -20.35 -18.14 -20.70
C ASN A 60 -20.47 -16.62 -20.92
N PRO A 61 -20.24 -16.12 -22.15
CA PRO A 61 -20.30 -14.69 -22.45
C PRO A 61 -21.69 -14.09 -22.22
N GLY A 62 -22.77 -14.83 -22.52
CA GLY A 62 -24.15 -14.36 -22.31
C GLY A 62 -24.52 -14.12 -20.84
N VAL A 63 -24.00 -14.94 -19.91
CA VAL A 63 -24.21 -14.75 -18.46
C VAL A 63 -23.37 -13.58 -17.95
N ALA A 64 -22.12 -13.48 -18.44
CA ALA A 64 -21.20 -12.41 -18.07
C ALA A 64 -21.73 -11.03 -18.50
N ASP A 65 -22.29 -10.92 -19.71
CA ASP A 65 -22.81 -9.66 -20.24
C ASP A 65 -24.13 -9.28 -19.57
N ALA A 66 -25.03 -10.24 -19.33
CA ALA A 66 -26.24 -10.00 -18.53
C ALA A 66 -25.92 -9.53 -17.10
N ALA A 67 -24.89 -10.10 -16.46
CA ALA A 67 -24.45 -9.70 -15.13
C ALA A 67 -23.82 -8.28 -15.12
N LYS A 68 -23.04 -7.91 -16.15
CA LYS A 68 -22.47 -6.56 -16.30
C LYS A 68 -23.57 -5.50 -16.45
N GLU A 69 -24.59 -5.78 -17.25
CA GLU A 69 -25.74 -4.89 -17.46
C GLU A 69 -26.56 -4.67 -16.18
N VAL A 70 -26.82 -5.75 -15.41
CA VAL A 70 -27.50 -5.65 -14.11
C VAL A 70 -26.70 -4.77 -13.13
N VAL A 71 -25.37 -4.94 -13.06
CA VAL A 71 -24.51 -4.12 -12.20
C VAL A 71 -24.51 -2.64 -12.64
N ARG A 72 -24.47 -2.35 -13.94
CA ARG A 72 -24.55 -0.96 -14.45
C ARG A 72 -25.87 -0.31 -14.05
N LYS A 73 -26.99 -1.02 -14.22
CA LYS A 73 -28.32 -0.52 -13.87
C LYS A 73 -28.46 -0.27 -12.37
N TRP A 74 -28.04 -1.21 -11.52
CA TRP A 74 -28.08 -1.03 -10.06
C TRP A 74 -27.17 0.11 -9.59
N LYS A 75 -26.00 0.30 -10.21
CA LYS A 75 -25.12 1.43 -9.89
C LYS A 75 -25.77 2.78 -10.23
N SER A 76 -26.44 2.86 -11.38
CA SER A 76 -27.18 4.06 -11.79
C SER A 76 -28.38 4.36 -10.87
N GLU A 77 -29.12 3.33 -10.47
CA GLU A 77 -30.29 3.48 -9.58
C GLU A 77 -29.87 3.92 -8.17
N VAL A 78 -28.81 3.34 -7.62
CA VAL A 78 -28.28 3.71 -6.29
C VAL A 78 -27.71 5.13 -6.31
N GLU A 79 -27.00 5.52 -7.39
CA GLU A 79 -26.51 6.90 -7.51
C GLU A 79 -27.66 7.90 -7.73
N GLY A 80 -28.71 7.51 -8.46
CA GLY A 80 -29.95 8.27 -8.62
C GLY A 80 -30.69 8.47 -7.29
N GLN A 81 -30.82 7.42 -6.48
CA GLN A 81 -31.43 7.48 -5.15
C GLN A 81 -30.62 8.34 -4.17
N LYS A 82 -29.28 8.29 -4.26
CA LYS A 82 -28.39 9.15 -3.47
C LYS A 82 -28.51 10.63 -3.84
N ARG A 83 -28.75 10.93 -5.13
CA ARG A 83 -29.00 12.29 -5.62
C ARG A 83 -30.41 12.79 -5.26
N ALA A 84 -31.41 11.93 -5.29
CA ALA A 84 -32.78 12.26 -4.85
C ALA A 84 -32.90 12.46 -3.33
N GLY A 85 -32.15 11.71 -2.52
CA GLY A 85 -32.09 11.87 -1.07
C GLY A 85 -31.34 13.12 -0.58
N ALA A 86 -30.62 13.83 -1.46
CA ALA A 86 -29.90 15.06 -1.13
C ALA A 86 -30.76 16.34 -1.29
N ALA A 87 -32.00 16.23 -1.77
CA ALA A 87 -32.93 17.35 -1.95
C ALA A 87 -34.02 17.38 -0.87
N SER A 88 -33.64 17.68 0.38
CA SER A 88 -34.50 18.37 1.35
C SER A 88 -33.67 19.08 2.43
N PRO A 89 -34.10 20.26 2.93
CA PRO A 89 -33.18 21.29 3.41
C PRO A 89 -32.97 21.24 4.93
N GLY A 90 -31.73 21.41 5.37
CA GLY A 90 -31.40 21.49 6.80
C GLY A 90 -29.98 21.97 7.08
N LYS A 91 -29.82 23.30 7.20
CA LYS A 91 -28.74 24.05 7.89
C LYS A 91 -27.28 23.75 7.49
N ARG A 92 -26.74 24.59 6.59
CA ARG A 92 -25.31 24.97 6.57
C ARG A 92 -25.17 26.32 7.27
N VAL A 93 -24.42 26.36 8.37
CA VAL A 93 -23.85 27.60 8.94
C VAL A 93 -22.42 27.69 8.42
N VAL A 94 -22.14 28.79 7.72
CA VAL A 94 -20.79 29.28 7.42
C VAL A 94 -20.47 30.33 8.49
N PRO A 95 -19.18 30.57 8.81
CA PRO A 95 -18.80 31.98 8.75
C PRO A 95 -17.49 32.23 8.00
N ALA A 96 -17.55 33.32 7.24
CA ALA A 96 -16.47 33.95 6.52
C ALA A 96 -15.56 34.75 7.48
N LYS A 97 -14.33 34.93 7.00
CA LYS A 97 -13.22 35.72 7.54
C LYS A 97 -13.52 37.23 7.49
N PRO A 98 -13.17 38.05 8.50
CA PRO A 98 -13.18 39.49 8.37
C PRO A 98 -11.82 40.03 7.88
N THR A 99 -11.94 41.04 7.03
CA THR A 99 -10.89 41.92 6.48
C THR A 99 -10.65 43.08 7.45
N VAL A 100 -9.39 43.47 7.69
CA VAL A 100 -9.03 44.82 8.15
C VAL A 100 -7.77 45.28 7.42
N GLN A 101 -7.92 46.41 6.72
CA GLN A 101 -6.86 47.25 6.16
C GLN A 101 -6.38 48.22 7.25
N THR A 102 -5.10 48.61 7.29
CA THR A 102 -4.60 49.96 7.62
C THR A 102 -3.12 50.08 7.20
N SER A 103 -2.69 51.32 6.98
CA SER A 103 -1.69 51.93 6.09
C SER A 103 -0.20 52.00 6.51
N LEU A 104 0.63 52.29 5.49
CA LEU A 104 2.02 52.84 5.38
C LEU A 104 2.37 54.01 6.36
N PRO A 105 3.65 54.51 6.54
CA PRO A 105 4.76 54.63 5.54
C PRO A 105 6.27 54.57 5.99
N SER A 106 7.16 54.40 4.98
CA SER A 106 8.48 55.03 4.65
C SER A 106 9.68 55.22 5.62
N ALA A 107 10.88 54.74 5.19
CA ALA A 107 12.23 55.39 5.18
C ALA A 107 13.27 54.36 4.62
N SER A 108 13.88 54.47 3.43
CA SER A 108 14.91 55.38 2.85
C SER A 108 16.39 54.98 3.14
N ALA A 109 17.21 55.14 2.09
CA ALA A 109 18.69 55.04 1.90
C ALA A 109 19.26 53.61 1.69
N ALA A 110 19.74 53.15 0.52
CA ALA A 110 20.54 53.66 -0.62
C ALA A 110 22.06 53.53 -0.45
N ALA A 111 22.70 52.73 -1.33
CA ALA A 111 23.99 52.92 -2.04
C ALA A 111 24.49 51.55 -2.61
N ALA A 112 24.41 51.31 -3.92
CA ALA A 112 25.46 51.51 -4.96
C ALA A 112 26.42 50.28 -5.04
N ALA A 113 26.81 49.70 -6.19
CA ALA A 113 26.99 50.25 -7.54
C ALA A 113 27.03 49.16 -8.66
N SER A 114 26.49 49.54 -9.84
CA SER A 114 27.00 49.45 -11.24
C SER A 114 27.43 48.12 -11.90
N ALA A 115 27.28 47.87 -13.22
CA ALA A 115 26.44 48.35 -14.34
C ALA A 115 26.91 47.64 -15.66
N SER A 116 26.04 47.63 -16.68
CA SER A 116 26.29 47.51 -18.15
C SER A 116 26.41 46.10 -18.78
N LYS A 117 25.85 45.75 -19.95
CA LYS A 117 24.98 46.35 -21.00
C LYS A 117 24.42 45.20 -21.90
N SER A 118 23.22 45.36 -22.46
CA SER A 118 22.48 44.46 -23.39
C SER A 118 23.06 44.42 -24.84
N PRO A 119 22.58 43.58 -25.81
CA PRO A 119 21.21 43.60 -26.36
C PRO A 119 20.56 42.22 -26.73
N ILE A 120 19.26 42.14 -26.44
CA ILE A 120 18.12 41.58 -27.20
C ILE A 120 18.42 40.68 -28.42
N LEU A 121 17.89 39.45 -28.42
CA LEU A 121 17.17 38.83 -29.54
C LEU A 121 16.14 37.81 -29.01
N ALA A 122 14.95 37.87 -29.59
CA ALA A 122 13.72 37.25 -29.14
C ALA A 122 13.68 35.72 -29.35
N SER A 123 13.08 34.98 -28.40
CA SER A 123 12.15 33.89 -28.73
C SER A 123 11.41 33.35 -27.49
N ALA A 124 10.08 33.35 -27.61
CA ALA A 124 9.10 32.41 -27.06
C ALA A 124 9.15 32.07 -25.55
N VAL A 125 8.37 32.83 -24.77
CA VAL A 125 7.74 32.37 -23.52
C VAL A 125 6.62 31.38 -23.88
N PRO A 126 6.41 30.29 -23.12
CA PRO A 126 5.39 30.27 -22.05
C PRO A 126 5.87 29.48 -20.81
N GLN A 127 5.50 29.67 -19.56
CA GLN A 127 4.65 30.56 -18.77
C GLN A 127 5.06 30.34 -17.30
N THR A 128 4.78 31.33 -16.46
CA THR A 128 4.86 31.45 -14.99
C THR A 128 4.41 30.23 -14.14
N PRO A 129 4.90 30.13 -12.88
CA PRO A 129 4.67 28.98 -11.98
C PRO A 129 3.20 28.90 -11.54
N GLN A 130 2.56 27.76 -11.78
CA GLN A 130 1.19 27.51 -11.34
C GLN A 130 1.13 26.92 -9.93
N SER A 131 0.12 27.41 -9.20
CA SER A 131 -0.38 27.08 -7.87
C SER A 131 -0.08 25.67 -7.31
N PRO A 132 0.21 25.54 -5.99
CA PRO A 132 0.46 24.25 -5.34
C PRO A 132 -0.83 23.44 -5.24
N GLY A 133 -0.95 22.36 -6.01
CA GLY A 133 -2.07 21.41 -5.84
C GLY A 133 -2.49 20.56 -7.04
N THR A 134 -1.93 20.77 -8.23
CA THR A 134 -2.18 19.87 -9.38
C THR A 134 -0.95 18.99 -9.63
N LEU A 135 -1.11 17.69 -9.43
CA LEU A 135 -0.08 16.67 -9.67
C LEU A 135 0.46 16.80 -11.11
N ARG A 136 1.75 17.07 -11.27
CA ARG A 136 2.39 17.07 -12.60
C ARG A 136 2.48 15.64 -13.13
N THR A 137 2.24 15.47 -14.43
CA THR A 137 2.24 14.17 -15.13
C THR A 137 2.83 14.40 -16.53
N HIS A 138 3.38 13.37 -17.16
CA HIS A 138 3.92 13.49 -18.52
C HIS A 138 2.92 14.06 -19.55
N LYS A 139 1.62 13.85 -19.31
CA LYS A 139 0.51 14.40 -20.09
C LYS A 139 0.29 15.89 -19.87
N THR A 140 0.55 16.41 -18.68
CA THR A 140 0.41 17.84 -18.37
C THR A 140 1.60 18.64 -18.89
N ASP A 141 2.78 18.02 -18.94
CA ASP A 141 4.02 18.66 -19.38
C ASP A 141 4.32 18.49 -20.88
N GLY A 142 3.48 17.75 -21.62
CA GLY A 142 3.59 17.60 -23.08
C GLY A 142 4.86 16.87 -23.56
N VAL A 143 5.49 16.10 -22.68
CA VAL A 143 6.78 15.44 -22.96
C VAL A 143 6.54 14.16 -23.78
N LYS A 144 7.16 14.07 -24.96
CA LYS A 144 7.14 12.89 -25.82
C LYS A 144 8.31 11.97 -25.47
N PHE A 145 8.06 10.66 -25.47
CA PHE A 145 9.03 9.63 -25.08
C PHE A 145 9.57 8.82 -26.28
N ASP A 146 9.22 9.18 -27.51
CA ASP A 146 9.38 8.35 -28.73
C ASP A 146 10.83 8.14 -29.25
N GLU A 147 11.86 8.15 -28.40
CA GLU A 147 13.26 8.02 -28.84
C GLU A 147 13.89 6.65 -28.55
N SER A 148 13.26 5.79 -27.73
CA SER A 148 13.87 4.49 -27.34
C SER A 148 13.54 3.32 -28.29
N GLY A 149 12.61 3.53 -29.23
CA GLY A 149 12.22 2.55 -30.26
C GLY A 149 11.37 1.38 -29.75
N GLU A 150 11.26 1.15 -28.44
CA GLU A 150 10.45 0.09 -27.84
C GLU A 150 9.32 0.65 -26.97
N LYS A 151 8.07 0.46 -27.40
CA LYS A 151 6.86 0.96 -26.72
C LYS A 151 6.76 0.56 -25.25
N THR A 152 7.32 -0.59 -24.87
CA THR A 152 7.42 -1.03 -23.47
C THR A 152 8.29 -0.08 -22.65
N ARG A 153 9.46 0.27 -23.17
CA ARG A 153 10.44 1.14 -22.52
C ARG A 153 9.90 2.55 -22.40
N ASP A 154 9.29 3.08 -23.46
CA ASP A 154 8.66 4.40 -23.43
C ASP A 154 7.53 4.49 -22.39
N THR A 155 6.69 3.45 -22.29
CA THR A 155 5.64 3.38 -21.25
C THR A 155 6.25 3.37 -19.84
N CYS A 156 7.34 2.62 -19.65
CA CYS A 156 8.05 2.53 -18.39
C CYS A 156 8.72 3.86 -18.00
N ILE A 157 9.34 4.56 -18.95
CA ILE A 157 9.92 5.89 -18.74
C ILE A 157 8.82 6.89 -18.37
N GLY A 158 7.66 6.85 -19.05
CA GLY A 158 6.50 7.67 -18.71
C GLY A 158 5.99 7.42 -17.29
N MET A 159 5.93 6.16 -16.85
CA MET A 159 5.58 5.83 -15.46
C MET A 159 6.59 6.43 -14.46
N LEU A 160 7.90 6.27 -14.73
CA LEU A 160 8.95 6.83 -13.87
C LEU A 160 8.90 8.36 -13.82
N TYR A 161 8.65 9.02 -14.95
CA TYR A 161 8.44 10.46 -15.03
C TYR A 161 7.28 10.89 -14.15
N ASP A 162 6.14 10.21 -14.24
CA ASP A 162 4.96 10.56 -13.43
C ASP A 162 5.22 10.46 -11.93
N ALA A 163 5.94 9.43 -11.48
CA ALA A 163 6.29 9.29 -10.06
C ALA A 163 7.22 10.42 -9.58
N LEU A 164 8.19 10.81 -10.41
CA LEU A 164 9.13 11.87 -10.09
C LEU A 164 8.51 13.27 -10.23
N ALA A 165 7.49 13.46 -11.08
CA ALA A 165 6.84 14.75 -11.31
C ALA A 165 5.80 15.13 -10.25
N CYS A 166 5.14 14.16 -9.59
CA CYS A 166 3.98 14.39 -8.71
C CYS A 166 4.13 15.54 -7.69
N ASP A 167 5.27 15.66 -7.00
CA ASP A 167 5.54 16.75 -6.04
C ASP A 167 6.89 17.46 -6.30
N SER A 168 7.44 17.40 -7.52
CA SER A 168 8.71 18.05 -7.86
C SER A 168 8.47 19.35 -8.61
N THR A 169 9.07 20.46 -8.12
CA THR A 169 9.12 21.76 -8.83
C THR A 169 10.26 21.83 -9.85
N ALA A 170 11.06 20.75 -9.98
CA ALA A 170 12.20 20.68 -10.88
C ALA A 170 11.82 20.75 -12.37
N PRO A 171 12.73 21.23 -13.25
CA PRO A 171 12.48 21.32 -14.68
C PRO A 171 12.21 19.94 -15.29
N SER A 172 11.30 19.90 -16.27
CA SER A 172 10.86 18.66 -16.94
C SER A 172 12.01 17.89 -17.59
N GLU A 173 13.02 18.59 -18.12
CA GLU A 173 14.19 17.98 -18.74
C GLU A 173 15.06 17.20 -17.74
N GLN A 174 15.23 17.72 -16.53
CA GLN A 174 15.98 17.03 -15.47
C GLN A 174 15.25 15.78 -14.99
N ILE A 175 13.93 15.85 -14.83
CA ILE A 175 13.10 14.70 -14.44
C ILE A 175 13.16 13.61 -15.51
N LEU A 176 13.08 13.99 -16.79
CA LEU A 176 13.21 13.06 -17.91
C LEU A 176 14.61 12.43 -17.98
N GLY A 177 15.67 13.22 -17.77
CA GLY A 177 17.04 12.72 -17.69
C GLY A 177 17.23 11.70 -16.57
N CYS A 178 16.67 11.95 -15.38
CA CYS A 178 16.69 10.99 -14.28
C CYS A 178 15.87 9.73 -14.59
N ALA A 179 14.66 9.87 -15.16
CA ALA A 179 13.83 8.73 -15.54
C ALA A 179 14.51 7.81 -16.57
N ARG A 180 15.20 8.39 -17.58
CA ARG A 180 16.01 7.63 -18.55
C ARG A 180 17.17 6.89 -17.89
N LYS A 181 17.93 7.55 -17.02
CA LYS A 181 19.03 6.91 -16.28
C LYS A 181 18.55 5.74 -15.43
N ILE A 182 17.41 5.88 -14.76
CA ILE A 182 16.83 4.79 -13.95
C ILE A 182 16.42 3.63 -14.85
N GLU A 183 15.74 3.90 -15.96
CA GLU A 183 15.30 2.86 -16.88
C GLU A 183 16.48 2.08 -17.46
N GLU A 184 17.53 2.77 -17.91
CA GLU A 184 18.74 2.16 -18.44
C GLU A 184 19.40 1.24 -17.39
N GLN A 185 19.50 1.68 -16.14
CA GLN A 185 20.06 0.85 -15.06
C GLN A 185 19.21 -0.38 -14.77
N VAL A 186 17.87 -0.27 -14.81
CA VAL A 186 17.00 -1.44 -14.64
C VAL A 186 17.15 -2.41 -15.81
N LEU A 187 17.34 -1.90 -17.04
CA LEU A 187 17.56 -2.73 -18.21
C LEU A 187 18.90 -3.48 -18.14
N ILE A 188 19.97 -2.81 -17.70
CA ILE A 188 21.27 -3.45 -17.46
C ILE A 188 21.14 -4.58 -16.44
N LEU A 189 20.46 -4.34 -15.31
CA LEU A 189 20.23 -5.37 -14.29
C LEU A 189 19.33 -6.52 -14.79
N ALA A 190 18.47 -6.26 -15.76
CA ALA A 190 17.63 -7.28 -16.41
C ALA A 190 18.34 -7.97 -17.59
N ASN A 191 19.65 -7.78 -17.76
CA ASN A 191 20.45 -8.32 -18.87
C ASN A 191 19.88 -7.97 -20.26
N GLY A 192 19.34 -6.76 -20.42
CA GLY A 192 18.74 -6.32 -21.68
C GLY A 192 17.36 -6.93 -21.98
N ASN A 193 16.76 -7.68 -21.06
CA ASN A 193 15.45 -8.29 -21.27
C ASN A 193 14.31 -7.39 -20.77
N SER A 194 13.52 -6.83 -21.68
CA SER A 194 12.33 -5.99 -21.38
C SER A 194 11.08 -6.80 -20.93
N GLY A 195 11.29 -8.08 -20.57
CA GLY A 195 10.25 -8.99 -20.11
C GLY A 195 9.67 -8.68 -18.72
N ASN A 196 9.04 -9.69 -18.12
CA ASN A 196 8.36 -9.53 -16.83
C ASN A 196 9.26 -9.09 -15.63
N PRO A 197 10.53 -9.53 -15.48
CA PRO A 197 11.35 -9.08 -14.35
C PRO A 197 11.65 -7.59 -14.43
N TYR A 198 11.97 -7.08 -15.63
CA TYR A 198 12.15 -5.65 -15.91
C TYR A 198 10.88 -4.85 -15.57
N ARG A 199 9.73 -5.24 -16.12
CA ARG A 199 8.45 -4.55 -15.87
C ARG A 199 8.05 -4.57 -14.40
N SER A 200 8.34 -5.67 -13.69
CA SER A 200 8.02 -5.81 -12.27
C SER A 200 8.91 -4.92 -11.40
N LYS A 201 10.20 -4.82 -11.72
CA LYS A 201 11.13 -3.92 -11.03
C LYS A 201 10.73 -2.46 -11.24
N ILE A 202 10.39 -2.05 -12.47
CA ILE A 202 9.91 -0.68 -12.74
C ILE A 202 8.61 -0.37 -12.02
N ARG A 203 7.65 -1.30 -11.97
CA ARG A 203 6.42 -1.13 -11.17
C ARG A 203 6.72 -0.95 -9.68
N SER A 204 7.68 -1.70 -9.14
CA SER A 204 8.11 -1.56 -7.74
C SER A 204 8.75 -0.20 -7.48
N LEU A 205 9.66 0.25 -8.35
CA LEU A 205 10.28 1.58 -8.25
C LEU A 205 9.25 2.70 -8.37
N TYR A 206 8.31 2.58 -9.31
CA TYR A 206 7.21 3.53 -9.49
C TYR A 206 6.39 3.72 -8.22
N LEU A 207 6.01 2.62 -7.56
CA LEU A 207 5.22 2.70 -6.33
C LEU A 207 6.02 3.37 -5.21
N ASN A 208 7.26 2.94 -4.98
CA ASN A 208 8.12 3.52 -3.94
C ASN A 208 8.39 5.01 -4.16
N LEU A 209 8.68 5.41 -5.41
CA LEU A 209 8.89 6.82 -5.78
C LEU A 209 7.61 7.65 -5.78
N LYS A 210 6.42 7.05 -5.78
CA LYS A 210 5.14 7.76 -5.72
C LYS A 210 4.54 7.80 -4.30
N GLU A 211 5.17 7.14 -3.34
CA GLU A 211 4.74 7.16 -1.94
C GLU A 211 4.85 8.57 -1.36
N LYS A 212 3.70 9.16 -1.00
CA LYS A 212 3.61 10.50 -0.39
C LYS A 212 4.28 10.58 0.99
N THR A 213 4.48 9.44 1.63
CA THR A 213 5.10 9.34 2.98
C THR A 213 6.60 9.63 2.94
N ASN A 214 7.26 9.53 1.78
CA ASN A 214 8.71 9.77 1.66
C ASN A 214 9.04 10.68 0.46
N PRO A 215 8.77 12.00 0.56
CA PRO A 215 9.15 12.94 -0.49
C PRO A 215 10.69 13.09 -0.61
N ALA A 216 11.43 12.88 0.48
CA ALA A 216 12.88 12.99 0.52
C ALA A 216 13.58 12.02 -0.44
N LEU A 217 13.04 10.81 -0.63
CA LEU A 217 13.58 9.86 -1.62
C LEU A 217 13.49 10.41 -3.05
N ARG A 218 12.37 11.07 -3.39
CA ARG A 218 12.17 11.67 -4.72
C ARG A 218 13.12 12.84 -4.93
N GLU A 219 13.27 13.71 -3.94
CA GLU A 219 14.19 14.84 -3.98
C GLU A 219 15.65 14.38 -4.12
N ALA A 220 16.07 13.34 -3.38
CA ALA A 220 17.41 12.76 -3.49
C ALA A 220 17.72 12.19 -4.90
N VAL A 221 16.70 11.64 -5.58
CA VAL A 221 16.83 11.12 -6.94
C VAL A 221 16.88 12.24 -7.98
N VAL A 222 16.10 13.31 -7.79
CA VAL A 222 16.06 14.45 -8.72
C VAL A 222 17.31 15.34 -8.56
N SER A 223 17.76 15.57 -7.33
CA SER A 223 18.99 16.33 -7.02
C SER A 223 20.27 15.60 -7.43
N GLY A 224 20.23 14.26 -7.52
CA GLY A 224 21.37 13.44 -7.88
C GLY A 224 22.18 12.91 -6.69
N ASP A 225 21.79 13.23 -5.46
CA ASP A 225 22.39 12.68 -4.23
C ASP A 225 22.28 11.15 -4.17
N LEU A 226 21.19 10.61 -4.74
CA LEU A 226 21.00 9.18 -4.90
C LEU A 226 21.22 8.75 -6.36
N SER A 227 22.24 7.93 -6.58
CA SER A 227 22.53 7.41 -7.92
C SER A 227 21.47 6.41 -8.41
N ALA A 228 21.20 6.42 -9.71
CA ALA A 228 20.27 5.48 -10.35
C ALA A 228 20.66 4.01 -10.10
N HIS A 229 21.97 3.71 -10.09
CA HIS A 229 22.47 2.37 -9.77
C HIS A 229 22.14 1.95 -8.33
N LYS A 230 22.37 2.83 -7.35
CA LYS A 230 22.05 2.55 -5.95
C LYS A 230 20.54 2.39 -5.75
N LEU A 231 19.72 3.20 -6.42
CA LEU A 231 18.26 3.08 -6.40
C LEU A 231 17.76 1.74 -6.96
N CYS A 232 18.41 1.21 -7.99
CA CYS A 232 17.98 -0.06 -8.58
C CYS A 232 18.43 -1.29 -7.77
N THR A 233 19.57 -1.20 -7.07
CA THR A 233 20.12 -2.29 -6.26
C THR A 233 19.57 -2.35 -4.83
N MET A 234 19.10 -1.22 -4.27
CA MET A 234 18.51 -1.20 -2.93
C MET A 234 17.22 -2.03 -2.82
N SER A 235 16.97 -2.54 -1.61
CA SER A 235 15.79 -3.33 -1.30
C SER A 235 14.55 -2.45 -1.15
N VAL A 236 13.35 -3.07 -1.24
CA VAL A 236 12.08 -2.36 -1.04
C VAL A 236 11.98 -1.78 0.39
N GLN A 237 12.57 -2.47 1.38
CA GLN A 237 12.62 -1.99 2.76
C GLN A 237 13.54 -0.77 2.89
N ASP A 238 14.68 -0.79 2.20
CA ASP A 238 15.64 0.34 2.21
C ASP A 238 15.12 1.58 1.48
N MET A 239 14.12 1.44 0.61
CA MET A 239 13.44 2.56 -0.06
C MET A 239 12.29 3.17 0.76
N ALA A 240 11.81 2.48 1.79
CA ALA A 240 10.67 2.94 2.58
C ALA A 240 10.98 4.22 3.38
N SER A 241 9.94 4.91 3.86
CA SER A 241 10.11 6.02 4.81
C SER A 241 10.85 5.55 6.06
N GLU A 242 11.56 6.48 6.72
CA GLU A 242 12.28 6.17 7.95
C GLU A 242 11.37 5.61 9.04
N GLU A 243 10.13 6.12 9.14
CA GLU A 243 9.10 5.60 10.03
C GLU A 243 8.72 4.14 9.72
N ARG A 244 8.50 3.79 8.45
CA ARG A 244 8.19 2.40 8.06
C ARG A 244 9.38 1.47 8.28
N LYS A 245 10.61 1.96 8.08
CA LYS A 245 11.83 1.19 8.37
C LYS A 245 11.94 0.90 9.86
N ALA A 246 11.73 1.91 10.70
CA ALA A 246 11.75 1.74 12.14
C ALA A 246 10.65 0.78 12.62
N GLU A 247 9.44 0.88 12.06
CA GLU A 247 8.35 -0.04 12.38
C GLU A 247 8.67 -1.48 11.94
N ALA A 248 9.20 -1.68 10.74
CA ALA A 248 9.62 -2.99 10.25
C ALA A 248 10.70 -3.61 11.15
N ALA A 249 11.71 -2.82 11.55
CA ALA A 249 12.76 -3.26 12.48
C ALA A 249 12.17 -3.67 13.84
N ARG A 250 11.20 -2.90 14.37
CA ARG A 250 10.51 -3.25 15.62
C ARG A 250 9.69 -4.53 15.47
N ILE A 251 9.00 -4.71 14.35
CA ILE A 251 8.25 -5.94 14.07
C ILE A 251 9.21 -7.13 14.00
N GLU A 252 10.36 -6.99 13.34
CA GLU A 252 11.38 -8.03 13.28
C GLU A 252 11.92 -8.38 14.67
N GLU A 253 12.26 -7.39 15.50
CA GLU A 253 12.72 -7.61 16.87
C GLU A 253 11.67 -8.32 17.73
N THR A 254 10.41 -7.88 17.66
CA THR A 254 9.32 -8.51 18.41
C THR A 254 9.03 -9.93 17.91
N ASN A 255 9.14 -10.19 16.61
CA ASN A 255 9.00 -11.52 16.04
C ASN A 255 10.14 -12.44 16.49
N LEU A 256 11.38 -11.94 16.49
CA LEU A 256 12.54 -12.67 16.99
C LEU A 256 12.39 -12.97 18.49
N PHE A 257 11.92 -12.00 19.27
CA PHE A 257 11.67 -12.19 20.70
C PHE A 257 10.57 -13.23 20.96
N LYS A 258 9.45 -13.17 20.25
CA LYS A 258 8.37 -14.15 20.36
C LYS A 258 8.76 -15.56 19.89
N ALA A 259 9.70 -15.65 18.94
CA ALA A 259 10.22 -16.92 18.46
C ALA A 259 11.22 -17.56 19.43
N LYS A 260 11.86 -16.78 20.30
CA LYS A 260 12.67 -17.34 21.41
C LYS A 260 11.73 -18.03 22.39
N GLY A 261 11.95 -19.32 22.62
CA GLY A 261 11.18 -20.09 23.59
C GLY A 261 11.33 -19.52 25.00
N ALA A 262 10.33 -19.73 25.85
CA ALA A 262 10.45 -19.41 27.26
C ALA A 262 11.61 -20.20 27.86
N GLU A 263 12.58 -19.49 28.44
CA GLU A 263 13.63 -20.14 29.22
C GLU A 263 13.00 -20.72 30.50
N GLU A 264 13.30 -21.98 30.82
CA GLU A 264 12.81 -22.61 32.05
C GLU A 264 13.44 -21.89 33.24
N ALA A 265 12.70 -20.93 33.82
CA ALA A 265 13.09 -20.26 35.05
C ALA A 265 13.04 -21.24 36.23
N GLY A 266 14.13 -21.98 36.44
CA GLY A 266 14.37 -22.77 37.64
C GLY A 266 15.18 -21.95 38.65
N ALA A 267 14.82 -22.01 39.92
CA ALA A 267 15.66 -21.46 40.98
C ALA A 267 16.98 -22.23 41.03
N GLU A 268 18.09 -21.54 40.73
CA GLU A 268 19.43 -22.10 40.88
C GLU A 268 19.82 -22.12 42.36
N THR A 269 20.36 -23.23 42.82
CA THR A 269 20.91 -23.40 44.16
C THR A 269 22.30 -24.01 44.10
N ASP A 270 23.14 -23.62 45.05
CA ASP A 270 24.48 -24.17 45.28
C ASP A 270 24.50 -25.28 46.34
N ALA A 271 23.33 -25.75 46.79
CA ALA A 271 23.22 -26.80 47.81
C ALA A 271 23.85 -28.13 47.37
N PHE A 272 23.81 -28.45 46.07
CA PHE A 272 24.29 -29.72 45.52
C PHE A 272 25.50 -29.53 44.59
N LYS A 273 26.52 -30.39 44.73
CA LYS A 273 27.67 -30.42 43.83
C LYS A 273 27.44 -31.48 42.75
N CYS A 274 27.55 -31.10 41.48
CA CYS A 274 27.44 -32.04 40.37
C CYS A 274 28.65 -32.99 40.34
N PHE A 275 28.38 -34.30 40.28
CA PHE A 275 29.44 -35.32 40.25
C PHE A 275 30.19 -35.39 38.91
N ARG A 276 29.56 -34.95 37.81
CA ARG A 276 30.13 -35.03 36.46
C ARG A 276 31.06 -33.86 36.13
N CYS A 277 30.65 -32.63 36.43
CA CYS A 277 31.41 -31.42 36.12
C CYS A 277 31.97 -30.68 37.34
N GLY A 278 31.66 -31.14 38.56
CA GLY A 278 32.15 -30.55 39.81
C GLY A 278 31.55 -29.19 40.20
N GLN A 279 30.73 -28.57 39.34
CA GLN A 279 30.09 -27.29 39.62
C GLN A 279 28.88 -27.43 40.57
N ARG A 280 28.57 -26.35 41.29
CA ARG A 280 27.46 -26.31 42.27
C ARG A 280 26.17 -25.70 41.72
N LYS A 281 26.16 -25.22 40.48
CA LYS A 281 24.96 -24.69 39.82
C LYS A 281 23.94 -25.78 39.50
N THR A 282 22.95 -25.95 40.37
CA THR A 282 21.93 -27.00 40.26
C THR A 282 20.52 -26.44 40.45
N ARG A 283 19.53 -27.05 39.80
CA ARG A 283 18.10 -26.85 40.09
C ARG A 283 17.56 -28.11 40.74
N TYR A 284 16.68 -27.98 41.73
CA TYR A 284 16.06 -29.14 42.37
C TYR A 284 14.54 -29.04 42.39
N THR A 285 13.88 -30.18 42.29
CA THR A 285 12.44 -30.34 42.51
C THR A 285 12.21 -31.50 43.46
N GLN A 286 11.28 -31.36 44.39
CA GLN A 286 10.94 -32.42 45.33
C GLN A 286 9.60 -33.02 44.93
N ALA A 287 9.55 -34.34 44.84
CA ALA A 287 8.31 -35.07 44.61
C ALA A 287 8.27 -36.32 45.49
N GLN A 288 7.11 -36.61 46.06
CA GLN A 288 6.90 -37.83 46.83
C GLN A 288 6.67 -38.99 45.86
N THR A 289 7.69 -39.82 45.67
CA THR A 289 7.65 -40.98 44.77
C THR A 289 7.55 -42.32 45.50
N ARG A 290 7.45 -42.29 46.83
CA ARG A 290 7.40 -43.46 47.72
C ARG A 290 6.23 -43.35 48.68
N SER A 291 6.01 -44.40 49.48
CA SER A 291 4.94 -44.47 50.48
C SER A 291 4.95 -43.26 51.43
N ALA A 292 3.82 -42.98 52.06
CA ALA A 292 3.67 -41.82 52.96
C ALA A 292 4.65 -41.82 54.15
N ASP A 293 5.16 -42.99 54.51
CA ASP A 293 6.09 -43.19 55.62
C ASP A 293 7.55 -42.85 55.27
N GLU A 294 7.87 -42.59 54.00
CA GLU A 294 9.22 -42.25 53.52
C GLU A 294 9.34 -40.77 53.14
N PRO A 295 10.50 -40.12 53.36
CA PRO A 295 10.71 -38.71 53.03
C PRO A 295 10.62 -38.45 51.51
N MET A 296 10.38 -37.19 51.14
CA MET A 296 10.27 -36.78 49.73
C MET A 296 11.56 -37.04 48.95
N THR A 297 11.44 -37.50 47.70
CA THR A 297 12.59 -37.68 46.81
C THR A 297 12.94 -36.35 46.15
N THR A 298 14.20 -35.94 46.26
CA THR A 298 14.71 -34.71 45.65
C THR A 298 15.37 -35.04 44.31
N PHE A 299 14.83 -34.51 43.22
CA PHE A 299 15.40 -34.57 41.88
C PHE A 299 16.28 -33.35 41.64
N VAL A 300 17.56 -33.56 41.34
CA VAL A 300 18.53 -32.49 41.11
C VAL A 300 18.99 -32.56 39.65
N THR A 301 19.00 -31.42 38.98
CA THR A 301 19.53 -31.26 37.62
C THR A 301 20.65 -30.23 37.63
N CYS A 302 21.83 -30.57 37.10
CA CYS A 302 22.90 -29.61 36.91
C CYS A 302 22.58 -28.67 35.75
N VAL A 303 22.68 -27.36 35.98
CA VAL A 303 22.41 -26.34 34.96
C VAL A 303 23.50 -26.32 33.89
N ASN A 304 24.76 -26.60 34.27
CA ASN A 304 25.89 -26.50 33.36
C ASN A 304 26.05 -27.71 32.42
N CYS A 305 25.91 -28.95 32.93
CA CYS A 305 26.09 -30.16 32.13
C CYS A 305 24.80 -30.95 31.85
N GLY A 306 23.66 -30.49 32.35
CA GLY A 306 22.35 -31.14 32.16
C GLY A 306 22.18 -32.46 32.91
N ASN A 307 23.18 -32.92 33.69
CA ASN A 307 23.10 -34.19 34.40
C ASN A 307 21.98 -34.19 35.44
N ARG A 308 21.19 -35.27 35.51
CA ARG A 308 20.06 -35.41 36.43
C ARG A 308 20.28 -36.59 37.37
N TRP A 309 19.97 -36.42 38.65
CA TRP A 309 20.05 -37.48 39.66
C TRP A 309 19.01 -37.27 40.77
N LYS A 310 18.83 -38.27 41.63
CA LYS A 310 17.85 -38.24 42.72
C LYS A 310 18.48 -38.57 44.07
N PHE A 311 17.95 -37.98 45.14
CA PHE A 311 18.21 -38.34 46.53
C PHE A 311 16.90 -38.78 47.18
N SER A 312 16.92 -39.93 47.85
CA SER A 312 15.82 -40.45 48.68
C SER A 312 16.30 -40.61 50.11
#